data_AF-A0A8C9ZQ43-F1
#
_entry.id   AF-A0A8C9ZQ43-F1
#
_cell.length_a   1.000
_cell.length_b   1.000
_cell.length_c   1.000
_cell.angle_alpha   90.00
_cell.angle_beta   90.00
_cell.angle_gamma   90.00
#
_symmetry.space_group_name_H-M   'P 1'
#
loop_
_entity.id
_entity.type
_entity.pdbx_description
1 polymer ?
#
loop_
_entity_poly.entity_id
_entity_poly.type
_entity_poly.pdbx_seq_one_letter_code
_entity_poly.pdbx_strand_id
1 'polypeptide(L)'
;MLCYILPFHFPDCSGAAGNSAGACIFTDVHYLLCVEILNSGGFLRTMVNYYLSNLSFSRSTILQRLRAELTIVIGDWFKEMPINQSTFFSHPGMLWGVARPSSAPQHVDGLAKRDYTHAVYRSPEASVLQIPPPLPSTEQLWDPLALVLLLGWIALHALLYVMPLGKVSEGLVLRDGTRLKYPINGFHSLCISGVLLMLLLGLGAPLGCLFELLVPLAVCAIAVSFLFSVYLYIRSFWVPSHALALGGNTGNPLYDFFIGRELNPRIGKFDLKYFCELRPGLIGWVVINLGMLMKEVELRGSPSLAMMLVNSFQLLYVADALWNEEAVLTTMDIVHDGFGFMLVFGDLAWVPFTYGLQAAFLVVHPQALSSLGAATIIALNGIGYYVFRKSNSQKNQFRRDPTHPSVARLETIATATGKRLLVSGWWGLVRHPNYLGDLLMALAWSLPCGFSHILPYFYVIYFTILLIHREARDERQCRAKYGLAWDTYCRRVPYRIFPYIY
;
A
#
# COMPACT_ATOMS: atom_id res chain seq x y z
N MET A 1 -9.12 9.89 6.74
CA MET A 1 -8.27 8.79 6.23
C MET A 1 -7.05 9.29 5.43
N LEU A 2 -7.13 10.41 4.68
CA LEU A 2 -5.94 11.10 4.11
C LEU A 2 -4.92 11.59 5.17
N CYS A 3 -5.36 11.83 6.41
CA CYS A 3 -4.49 12.28 7.52
C CYS A 3 -3.53 11.19 8.07
N TYR A 4 -3.65 9.93 7.65
CA TYR A 4 -2.82 8.83 8.19
C TYR A 4 -1.48 8.64 7.48
N ILE A 5 -1.23 9.35 6.38
CA ILE A 5 -0.12 9.03 5.45
C ILE A 5 0.84 10.23 5.23
N LEU A 6 0.54 11.41 5.76
CA LEU A 6 1.42 12.59 5.60
C LEU A 6 2.25 12.85 6.86
N PRO A 7 3.56 12.54 6.89
CA PRO A 7 4.46 13.24 7.77
C PRO A 7 4.74 14.62 7.15
N PHE A 8 4.08 15.66 7.66
CA PHE A 8 4.49 17.03 7.33
C PHE A 8 5.85 17.35 7.95
N HIS A 9 6.66 18.08 7.20
CA HIS A 9 8.01 18.53 7.54
C HIS A 9 8.02 19.34 8.85
N PHE A 10 8.92 18.99 9.78
CA PHE A 10 9.46 19.93 10.75
C PHE A 10 10.84 20.40 10.26
N PRO A 11 11.11 21.71 10.14
CA PRO A 11 12.47 22.20 9.93
C PRO A 11 13.31 22.00 11.20
N ASP A 12 14.58 21.68 11.02
CA ASP A 12 15.58 21.51 12.08
C ASP A 12 15.54 22.66 13.10
N CYS A 13 15.10 22.37 14.32
CA CYS A 13 15.21 23.28 15.46
C CYS A 13 16.57 23.10 16.15
N SER A 14 17.66 23.30 15.41
CA SER A 14 19.01 23.41 15.95
C SER A 14 19.42 24.89 16.02
N GLY A 15 18.72 25.67 16.86
CA GLY A 15 19.13 27.07 17.09
C GLY A 15 18.03 28.01 17.58
N ALA A 16 17.35 27.71 18.68
CA ALA A 16 16.56 28.73 19.39
C ALA A 16 16.62 28.47 20.90
N ALA A 17 17.50 29.20 21.58
CA ALA A 17 17.48 29.31 23.03
C ALA A 17 16.35 30.25 23.44
N GLY A 18 15.43 29.77 24.29
CA GLY A 18 14.48 30.63 25.02
C GLY A 18 13.00 30.22 24.90
N ASN A 19 12.45 29.70 26.00
CA ASN A 19 11.06 29.77 26.48
C ASN A 19 9.87 29.88 25.49
N SER A 20 9.91 29.19 24.36
CA SER A 20 8.74 28.95 23.50
C SER A 20 8.70 27.52 22.91
N ALA A 21 9.15 26.53 23.68
CA ALA A 21 9.21 25.11 23.28
C ALA A 21 7.88 24.33 23.48
N GLY A 22 6.80 24.98 23.89
CA GLY A 22 5.56 24.31 24.33
C GLY A 22 4.39 24.24 23.33
N ALA A 23 4.52 24.75 22.10
CA ALA A 23 3.35 25.04 21.26
C ALA A 23 3.32 24.43 19.84
N CYS A 24 4.20 23.49 19.49
CA CYS A 24 4.28 22.95 18.11
C CYS A 24 4.14 21.43 17.98
N ILE A 25 3.49 20.77 18.94
CA ILE A 25 3.26 19.33 18.92
C ILE A 25 1.78 19.15 19.22
N PHE A 26 1.09 18.20 18.60
CA PHE A 26 -0.34 17.86 18.77
C PHE A 26 -1.32 18.43 17.74
N THR A 27 -1.32 17.83 16.55
CA THR A 27 -2.56 17.55 15.80
C THR A 27 -2.33 16.36 14.88
N ASP A 28 -3.33 15.47 14.79
CA ASP A 28 -3.60 14.50 13.69
C ASP A 28 -3.32 12.99 13.84
N VAL A 29 -2.60 12.50 14.86
CA VAL A 29 -2.49 11.03 15.09
C VAL A 29 -3.51 10.51 16.12
N HIS A 30 -4.05 11.39 16.95
CA HIS A 30 -4.84 11.00 18.12
C HIS A 30 -6.35 10.84 17.87
N TYR A 31 -6.94 11.36 16.79
CA TYR A 31 -8.40 11.58 16.78
C TYR A 31 -9.27 10.32 16.60
N LEU A 32 -8.94 9.36 15.72
CA LEU A 32 -9.73 8.11 15.68
C LEU A 32 -9.31 7.10 16.76
N LEU A 33 -8.02 7.06 17.11
CA LEU A 33 -7.55 6.17 18.18
C LEU A 33 -8.12 6.59 19.54
N CYS A 34 -8.23 7.91 19.84
CA CYS A 34 -8.87 8.39 21.06
C CYS A 34 -10.38 8.17 21.08
N VAL A 35 -11.07 8.21 19.93
CA VAL A 35 -12.51 7.92 19.85
C VAL A 35 -12.79 6.41 20.03
N GLU A 36 -11.90 5.54 19.56
CA GLU A 36 -11.96 4.09 19.80
C GLU A 36 -11.59 3.71 21.25
N ILE A 37 -10.61 4.38 21.86
CA ILE A 37 -10.18 4.17 23.25
C ILE A 37 -11.19 4.73 24.27
N LEU A 38 -11.89 5.82 23.94
CA LEU A 38 -12.93 6.40 24.81
C LEU A 38 -14.20 5.54 24.88
N ASN A 39 -14.45 4.69 23.87
CA ASN A 39 -15.63 3.83 23.77
C ASN A 39 -15.39 2.39 24.22
N SER A 40 -14.14 1.97 24.47
CA SER A 40 -13.80 0.67 25.03
C SER A 40 -13.63 0.77 26.55
N GLY A 41 -14.50 0.09 27.30
CA GLY A 41 -14.49 0.15 28.77
C GLY A 41 -13.21 -0.43 29.38
N GLY A 42 -12.57 0.32 30.27
CA GLY A 42 -11.37 -0.11 31.01
C GLY A 42 -10.40 1.03 31.34
N PHE A 43 -9.32 0.69 32.04
CA PHE A 43 -8.26 1.55 32.62
C PHE A 43 -7.80 2.77 31.77
N LEU A 44 -7.88 2.71 30.44
CA LEU A 44 -7.56 3.84 29.55
C LEU A 44 -8.59 4.98 29.61
N ARG A 45 -9.87 4.72 29.88
CA ARG A 45 -10.92 5.74 30.02
C ARG A 45 -10.64 6.72 31.16
N THR A 46 -10.08 6.22 32.27
CA THR A 46 -9.71 7.03 33.43
C THR A 46 -8.51 7.93 33.11
N MET A 47 -7.55 7.43 32.33
CA MET A 47 -6.35 8.19 31.92
C MET A 47 -6.71 9.32 30.95
N VAL A 48 -7.59 9.05 29.97
CA VAL A 48 -8.01 10.05 28.97
C VAL A 48 -8.95 11.10 29.58
N ASN A 49 -9.85 10.73 30.48
CA ASN A 49 -10.72 11.70 31.18
C ASN A 49 -9.93 12.62 32.15
N TYR A 50 -8.87 12.10 32.77
CA TYR A 50 -7.94 12.90 33.57
C TYR A 50 -7.20 13.95 32.72
N TYR A 51 -6.93 13.66 31.44
CA TYR A 51 -6.26 14.59 30.53
C TYR A 51 -7.21 15.57 29.82
N LEU A 52 -8.41 15.14 29.42
CA LEU A 52 -9.38 15.98 28.71
C LEU A 52 -10.07 17.01 29.62
N SER A 53 -10.15 16.76 30.93
CA SER A 53 -10.66 17.75 31.90
C SER A 53 -9.76 18.98 32.05
N ASN A 54 -8.52 18.95 31.51
CA ASN A 54 -7.56 20.05 31.55
C ASN A 54 -7.49 20.90 30.26
N LEU A 55 -8.26 20.59 29.20
CA LEU A 55 -8.22 21.31 27.92
C LEU A 55 -9.62 21.81 27.51
N SER A 56 -9.87 23.10 27.73
CA SER A 56 -11.16 23.76 27.53
C SER A 56 -11.41 24.23 26.08
N PHE A 57 -11.76 23.33 25.15
CA PHE A 57 -12.23 23.74 23.82
C PHE A 57 -13.56 23.08 23.42
N SER A 58 -14.45 23.86 22.80
CA SER A 58 -15.76 23.40 22.34
C SER A 58 -15.70 22.77 20.94
N ARG A 59 -16.57 21.79 20.72
CA ARG A 59 -16.64 20.93 19.52
C ARG A 59 -16.86 21.68 18.20
N SER A 60 -17.50 22.85 18.23
CA SER A 60 -17.78 23.68 17.04
C SER A 60 -16.54 24.38 16.49
N THR A 61 -15.63 24.81 17.36
CA THR A 61 -14.39 25.52 16.99
C THR A 61 -13.40 24.59 16.27
N ILE A 62 -13.42 23.30 16.61
CA ILE A 62 -12.58 22.26 15.99
C ILE A 62 -13.01 22.01 14.54
N LEU A 63 -14.32 21.94 14.27
CA LEU A 63 -14.87 21.69 12.93
C LEU A 63 -14.63 22.86 11.96
N GLN A 64 -14.62 24.09 12.46
CA GLN A 64 -14.38 25.28 11.65
C GLN A 64 -12.92 25.37 11.18
N ARG A 65 -11.96 24.94 12.02
CA ARG A 65 -10.53 24.87 11.68
C ARG A 65 -10.24 23.79 10.64
N LEU A 66 -10.85 22.61 10.76
CA LEU A 66 -10.72 21.53 9.77
C LEU A 66 -11.14 21.94 8.35
N ARG A 67 -12.20 22.75 8.22
CA ARG A 67 -12.67 23.25 6.92
C ARG A 67 -11.71 24.27 6.31
N ALA A 68 -11.09 25.11 7.14
CA ALA A 68 -10.10 26.08 6.70
C ALA A 68 -8.81 25.38 6.21
N GLU A 69 -8.31 24.38 6.94
CA GLU A 69 -7.09 23.64 6.60
C GLU A 69 -7.26 22.81 5.31
N LEU A 70 -8.39 22.15 5.11
CA LEU A 70 -8.69 21.43 3.85
C LEU A 70 -8.75 22.36 2.63
N THR A 71 -9.19 23.61 2.82
CA THR A 71 -9.24 24.61 1.76
C THR A 71 -7.84 25.15 1.43
N ILE A 72 -6.97 25.26 2.44
CA ILE A 72 -5.56 25.65 2.28
C ILE A 72 -4.76 24.54 1.58
N VAL A 73 -4.94 23.28 1.96
CA VAL A 73 -4.27 22.13 1.34
C VAL A 73 -4.64 21.97 -0.14
N ILE A 74 -5.91 22.19 -0.50
CA ILE A 74 -6.35 22.19 -1.91
C ILE A 74 -5.85 23.45 -2.64
N GLY A 75 -5.83 24.60 -1.95
CA GLY A 75 -5.35 25.87 -2.50
C GLY A 75 -3.84 25.90 -2.78
N ASP A 76 -3.02 25.29 -1.93
CA ASP A 76 -1.58 25.19 -2.11
C ASP A 76 -1.22 24.15 -3.19
N TRP A 77 -2.05 23.13 -3.39
CA TRP A 77 -1.98 22.20 -4.52
C TRP A 77 -2.07 22.90 -5.90
N PHE A 78 -2.82 24.00 -5.99
CA PHE A 78 -2.94 24.81 -7.21
C PHE A 78 -1.80 25.83 -7.39
N LYS A 79 -1.05 26.17 -6.34
CA LYS A 79 0.06 27.14 -6.41
C LYS A 79 1.38 26.53 -6.89
N GLU A 80 1.56 25.22 -6.75
CA GLU A 80 2.81 24.53 -7.14
C GLU A 80 2.83 24.04 -8.61
N MET A 81 1.78 24.27 -9.40
CA MET A 81 1.76 23.98 -10.84
C MET A 81 2.22 25.19 -11.67
N PRO A 82 3.27 25.10 -12.50
CA PRO A 82 3.57 26.13 -13.49
C PRO A 82 2.69 25.87 -14.73
N ILE A 83 1.41 26.21 -14.64
CA ILE A 83 0.48 26.21 -15.78
C ILE A 83 -0.10 27.61 -15.89
N ASN A 84 0.05 28.23 -17.07
CA ASN A 84 -0.49 29.55 -17.41
C ASN A 84 -1.99 29.61 -17.02
N GLN A 85 -2.33 30.44 -16.02
CA GLN A 85 -3.64 30.49 -15.37
C GLN A 85 -4.76 31.15 -16.20
N SER A 86 -4.62 31.32 -17.52
CA SER A 86 -5.53 32.17 -18.31
C SER A 86 -6.55 31.45 -19.20
N THR A 87 -6.76 30.13 -19.09
CA THR A 87 -7.67 29.42 -20.02
C THR A 87 -8.71 28.48 -19.37
N PHE A 88 -8.77 28.35 -18.05
CA PHE A 88 -9.75 27.45 -17.39
C PHE A 88 -10.96 28.15 -16.76
N PHE A 89 -10.95 29.48 -16.64
CA PHE A 89 -12.07 30.27 -16.08
C PHE A 89 -12.86 31.01 -17.16
N SER A 90 -13.45 30.27 -18.09
CA SER A 90 -14.47 30.83 -18.98
C SER A 90 -15.41 29.74 -19.48
N HIS A 91 -16.26 29.19 -18.60
CA HIS A 91 -17.63 28.71 -18.89
C HIS A 91 -18.24 27.99 -17.66
N PRO A 92 -18.98 28.71 -16.78
CA PRO A 92 -19.77 28.08 -15.73
C PRO A 92 -21.11 27.62 -16.32
N GLY A 93 -21.20 26.36 -16.77
CA GLY A 93 -22.45 25.89 -17.40
C GLY A 93 -22.61 24.40 -17.71
N MET A 94 -21.73 23.50 -17.24
CA MET A 94 -21.82 22.06 -17.57
C MET A 94 -21.63 21.12 -16.37
N LEU A 95 -22.21 21.48 -15.21
CA LEU A 95 -22.16 20.67 -13.98
C LEU A 95 -23.53 20.20 -13.45
N TRP A 96 -24.61 20.38 -14.23
CA TRP A 96 -25.94 19.91 -13.83
C TRP A 96 -26.64 19.21 -15.00
N GLY A 97 -26.49 17.89 -15.04
CA GLY A 97 -27.20 17.01 -15.96
C GLY A 97 -27.56 15.71 -15.23
N VAL A 98 -28.56 15.76 -14.36
CA VAL A 98 -29.17 14.56 -13.77
C VAL A 98 -30.01 13.89 -14.86
N ALA A 99 -29.46 12.89 -15.52
CA ALA A 99 -30.24 11.97 -16.35
C ALA A 99 -30.75 10.83 -15.47
N ARG A 100 -32.06 10.78 -15.23
CA ARG A 100 -32.73 9.62 -14.61
C ARG A 100 -32.75 8.45 -15.59
N PRO A 101 -32.36 7.22 -15.19
CA PRO A 101 -32.83 6.01 -15.86
C PRO A 101 -34.17 5.57 -15.26
N SER A 102 -35.10 5.27 -16.15
CA SER A 102 -36.44 4.75 -15.93
C SER A 102 -36.45 3.30 -15.40
N SER A 103 -37.22 3.08 -14.32
CA SER A 103 -37.98 1.88 -13.91
C SER A 103 -37.54 0.47 -14.38
N ALA A 104 -37.08 -0.38 -13.43
CA ALA A 104 -37.55 -1.75 -13.13
C ALA A 104 -36.60 -2.47 -12.12
N PRO A 105 -37.01 -3.57 -11.45
CA PRO A 105 -37.80 -3.63 -10.23
C PRO A 105 -36.95 -3.90 -8.96
N GLN A 106 -37.52 -3.50 -7.82
CA GLN A 106 -37.07 -3.79 -6.46
C GLN A 106 -37.17 -5.30 -6.16
N HIS A 107 -36.08 -5.91 -5.67
CA HIS A 107 -36.09 -6.93 -4.61
C HIS A 107 -34.66 -7.44 -4.35
N VAL A 108 -33.95 -6.84 -3.38
CA VAL A 108 -32.99 -7.52 -2.49
C VAL A 108 -32.94 -6.70 -1.20
N ASP A 109 -33.89 -6.94 -0.30
CA ASP A 109 -33.81 -6.43 1.06
C ASP A 109 -33.11 -7.46 1.95
N GLY A 110 -32.12 -6.99 2.73
CA GLY A 110 -31.59 -7.72 3.89
C GLY A 110 -30.09 -7.97 3.88
N LEU A 111 -29.25 -6.93 4.05
CA LEU A 111 -27.89 -7.05 4.61
C LEU A 111 -27.33 -5.65 4.94
N ALA A 112 -27.57 -5.20 6.17
CA ALA A 112 -27.29 -3.84 6.62
C ALA A 112 -25.88 -3.67 7.24
N LYS A 113 -25.11 -2.78 6.58
CA LYS A 113 -24.17 -1.71 7.01
C LYS A 113 -22.99 -2.01 7.97
N ARG A 114 -21.84 -1.41 7.61
CA ARG A 114 -20.50 -2.03 7.59
C ARG A 114 -19.39 -0.98 7.85
N ASP A 115 -18.13 -1.39 7.81
CA ASP A 115 -16.90 -0.67 8.23
C ASP A 115 -16.37 0.39 7.22
N TYR A 116 -16.06 1.65 7.56
CA TYR A 116 -16.12 2.84 6.65
C TYR A 116 -15.78 2.62 5.15
N THR A 117 -14.55 2.26 4.76
CA THR A 117 -14.20 2.05 3.34
C THR A 117 -14.93 0.83 2.74
N HIS A 118 -15.10 -0.22 3.56
CA HIS A 118 -15.88 -1.40 3.21
C HIS A 118 -17.41 -1.17 3.27
N ALA A 119 -17.85 -0.14 3.99
CA ALA A 119 -19.21 0.33 4.11
C ALA A 119 -19.61 1.12 2.89
N VAL A 120 -18.69 1.93 2.38
CA VAL A 120 -18.93 2.79 1.23
C VAL A 120 -19.18 1.92 -0.01
N TYR A 121 -18.32 0.96 -0.39
CA TYR A 121 -18.63 0.16 -1.60
C TYR A 121 -19.89 -0.70 -1.46
N ARG A 122 -20.29 -1.02 -0.24
CA ARG A 122 -21.48 -1.79 0.07
C ARG A 122 -22.76 -0.95 0.22
N SER A 123 -22.63 0.37 0.17
CA SER A 123 -23.77 1.29 0.10
C SER A 123 -24.25 1.44 -1.35
N PRO A 124 -25.56 1.63 -1.59
CA PRO A 124 -26.11 1.80 -2.94
C PRO A 124 -25.47 2.97 -3.71
N GLU A 125 -25.02 4.00 -3.00
CA GLU A 125 -24.46 5.22 -3.60
C GLU A 125 -22.94 5.19 -3.71
N ALA A 126 -22.25 4.27 -3.01
CA ALA A 126 -20.80 4.20 -2.85
C ALA A 126 -20.10 5.57 -2.80
N SER A 127 -20.72 6.50 -2.07
CA SER A 127 -20.31 7.89 -1.97
C SER A 127 -19.38 8.08 -0.77
N VAL A 128 -18.20 8.62 -1.03
CA VAL A 128 -17.21 8.98 0.01
C VAL A 128 -17.64 10.24 0.78
N LEU A 129 -18.67 10.94 0.29
CA LEU A 129 -19.15 12.22 0.84
C LEU A 129 -20.23 12.08 1.91
N GLN A 130 -20.80 10.89 2.12
CA GLN A 130 -21.74 10.64 3.22
C GLN A 130 -20.99 10.27 4.50
N ILE A 131 -20.83 11.24 5.41
CA ILE A 131 -20.19 11.09 6.72
C ILE A 131 -21.23 11.24 7.85
N PRO A 132 -21.30 10.33 8.85
CA PRO A 132 -20.89 8.93 8.85
C PRO A 132 -22.10 7.97 8.87
N PRO A 133 -22.05 6.81 8.20
CA PRO A 133 -22.94 5.71 8.51
C PRO A 133 -22.67 5.19 9.95
N PRO A 134 -23.66 4.58 10.63
CA PRO A 134 -23.46 4.01 11.96
C PRO A 134 -22.38 2.93 11.95
N LEU A 135 -21.60 2.87 13.03
CA LEU A 135 -20.56 1.86 13.23
C LEU A 135 -21.19 0.45 13.19
N PRO A 136 -20.48 -0.55 12.62
CA PRO A 136 -20.96 -1.93 12.62
C PRO A 136 -21.14 -2.45 14.05
N SER A 137 -22.10 -3.34 14.23
CA SER A 137 -22.30 -4.02 15.51
C SER A 137 -21.09 -4.91 15.84
N THR A 138 -20.84 -5.17 17.13
CA THR A 138 -19.71 -6.00 17.58
C THR A 138 -19.75 -7.42 16.99
N GLU A 139 -20.94 -7.96 16.75
CA GLU A 139 -21.15 -9.26 16.12
C GLU A 139 -20.71 -9.30 14.64
N GLN A 140 -20.65 -8.15 13.97
CA GLN A 140 -20.22 -8.04 12.57
C GLN A 140 -18.74 -7.75 12.41
N LEU A 141 -18.09 -7.22 13.45
CA LEU A 141 -16.65 -6.96 13.48
C LEU A 141 -15.86 -8.20 13.88
N TRP A 142 -16.51 -9.18 14.50
CA TRP A 142 -15.86 -10.33 15.07
C TRP A 142 -16.51 -11.63 14.62
N ASP A 143 -15.70 -12.51 14.03
CA ASP A 143 -16.06 -13.89 13.77
C ASP A 143 -14.86 -14.78 14.16
N PRO A 144 -15.03 -15.75 15.07
CA PRO A 144 -13.93 -16.64 15.48
C PRO A 144 -13.34 -17.43 14.30
N LEU A 145 -14.13 -17.72 13.26
CA LEU A 145 -13.64 -18.36 12.05
C LEU A 145 -12.63 -17.48 11.32
N ALA A 146 -12.84 -16.16 11.28
CA ALA A 146 -11.91 -15.23 10.64
C ALA A 146 -10.51 -15.27 11.29
N LEU A 147 -10.45 -15.32 12.62
CA LEU A 147 -9.18 -15.45 13.33
C LEU A 147 -8.49 -16.77 13.01
N VAL A 148 -9.23 -17.88 13.02
CA VAL A 148 -8.69 -19.22 12.71
C VAL A 148 -8.16 -19.27 11.27
N LEU A 149 -8.91 -18.73 10.31
CA LEU A 149 -8.49 -18.66 8.91
C LEU A 149 -7.22 -17.81 8.74
N LEU A 150 -7.17 -16.64 9.37
CA LEU A 150 -6.01 -15.74 9.30
C LEU A 150 -4.76 -16.39 9.91
N LEU A 151 -4.87 -16.93 11.13
CA LEU A 151 -3.72 -17.58 11.80
C LEU A 151 -3.30 -18.86 11.07
N GLY A 152 -4.26 -19.64 10.59
CA GLY A 152 -3.99 -20.83 9.76
C GLY A 152 -3.28 -20.47 8.45
N TRP A 153 -3.68 -19.37 7.81
CA TRP A 153 -3.04 -18.85 6.60
C TRP A 153 -1.60 -18.40 6.85
N ILE A 154 -1.36 -17.63 7.91
CA ILE A 154 -0.02 -17.21 8.30
C ILE A 154 0.85 -18.44 8.63
N ALA A 155 0.31 -19.41 9.37
CA ALA A 155 1.01 -20.63 9.73
C ALA A 155 1.35 -21.50 8.52
N LEU A 156 0.42 -21.65 7.56
CA LEU A 156 0.66 -22.34 6.29
C LEU A 156 1.84 -21.69 5.57
N HIS A 157 1.83 -20.37 5.39
CA HIS A 157 2.92 -19.69 4.71
C HIS A 157 4.24 -19.73 5.47
N ALA A 158 4.21 -19.71 6.81
CA ALA A 158 5.41 -19.89 7.62
C ALA A 158 6.00 -21.29 7.42
N LEU A 159 5.17 -22.34 7.32
CA LEU A 159 5.61 -23.69 6.97
C LEU A 159 6.21 -23.72 5.57
N LEU A 160 5.51 -23.14 4.57
CA LEU A 160 5.98 -23.11 3.19
C LEU A 160 7.31 -22.36 3.04
N TYR A 161 7.52 -21.30 3.81
CA TYR A 161 8.77 -20.54 3.84
C TYR A 161 9.96 -21.38 4.30
N VAL A 162 9.78 -22.23 5.31
CA VAL A 162 10.85 -23.06 5.88
C VAL A 162 11.17 -24.28 5.01
N MET A 163 10.26 -24.67 4.10
CA MET A 163 10.52 -25.79 3.20
C MET A 163 11.75 -25.51 2.33
N PRO A 164 12.65 -26.51 2.16
CA PRO A 164 13.89 -26.37 1.39
C PRO A 164 13.62 -26.44 -0.12
N LEU A 165 12.69 -25.60 -0.60
CA LEU A 165 12.39 -25.41 -1.99
C LEU A 165 13.12 -24.17 -2.50
N GLY A 166 13.54 -24.18 -3.76
CA GLY A 166 14.21 -23.04 -4.39
C GLY A 166 15.65 -22.82 -3.93
N LYS A 167 16.24 -21.72 -4.42
CA LYS A 167 17.61 -21.33 -4.12
C LYS A 167 17.67 -20.46 -2.87
N VAL A 168 18.84 -20.40 -2.26
CA VAL A 168 19.13 -19.45 -1.17
C VAL A 168 19.99 -18.33 -1.73
N SER A 169 19.56 -17.10 -1.52
CA SER A 169 20.25 -15.91 -2.04
C SER A 169 20.69 -15.01 -0.90
N GLU A 170 21.77 -14.27 -1.14
CA GLU A 170 22.35 -13.36 -0.17
C GLU A 170 21.78 -11.95 -0.33
N GLY A 171 21.42 -11.34 0.78
CA GLY A 171 21.04 -9.93 0.82
C GLY A 171 22.24 -8.99 0.66
N LEU A 172 21.97 -7.70 0.83
CA LEU A 172 23.02 -6.69 0.86
C LEU A 172 23.90 -6.81 2.10
N VAL A 173 25.11 -6.25 1.99
CA VAL A 173 26.06 -6.15 3.09
C VAL A 173 25.48 -5.23 4.15
N LEU A 174 25.33 -5.74 5.36
CA LEU A 174 24.90 -4.98 6.52
C LEU A 174 26.04 -4.09 7.05
N ARG A 175 25.74 -3.19 7.99
CA ARG A 175 26.74 -2.28 8.58
C ARG A 175 27.85 -2.99 9.34
N ASP A 176 27.61 -4.20 9.80
CA ASP A 176 28.59 -5.07 10.46
C ASP A 176 29.45 -5.87 9.46
N GLY A 177 29.25 -5.68 8.16
CA GLY A 177 29.95 -6.39 7.09
C GLY A 177 29.38 -7.78 6.77
N THR A 178 28.37 -8.25 7.52
CA THR A 178 27.75 -9.55 7.29
C THR A 178 26.72 -9.52 6.15
N ARG A 179 26.36 -10.69 5.65
CA ARG A 179 25.28 -10.88 4.68
C ARG A 179 24.27 -11.88 5.21
N LEU A 180 22.99 -11.51 5.15
CA LEU A 180 21.90 -12.38 5.51
C LEU A 180 21.51 -13.27 4.33
N LYS A 181 21.11 -14.51 4.63
CA LYS A 181 20.64 -15.50 3.66
C LYS A 181 19.13 -15.60 3.68
N TYR A 182 18.52 -15.72 2.49
CA TYR A 182 17.07 -15.74 2.28
C TYR A 182 16.68 -16.89 1.34
N PRO A 183 15.69 -17.73 1.71
CA PRO A 183 15.14 -18.73 0.81
C PRO A 183 14.23 -18.07 -0.24
N ILE A 184 14.50 -18.35 -1.52
CA ILE A 184 13.75 -17.83 -2.67
C ILE A 184 12.76 -18.89 -3.12
N ASN A 185 11.65 -19.00 -2.38
CA ASN A 185 10.60 -20.00 -2.57
C ASN A 185 9.18 -19.42 -2.64
N GLY A 186 9.06 -18.11 -2.90
CA GLY A 186 7.79 -17.41 -2.94
C GLY A 186 6.88 -17.88 -4.04
N PHE A 187 7.42 -18.05 -5.24
CA PHE A 187 6.65 -18.57 -6.36
C PHE A 187 6.15 -20.00 -6.12
N HIS A 188 6.99 -20.86 -5.53
CA HIS A 188 6.58 -22.21 -5.12
C HIS A 188 5.44 -22.15 -4.08
N SER A 189 5.53 -21.21 -3.12
CA SER A 189 4.48 -21.00 -2.11
C SER A 189 3.16 -20.60 -2.75
N LEU A 190 3.18 -19.73 -3.76
CA LEU A 190 1.99 -19.35 -4.54
C LEU A 190 1.40 -20.56 -5.28
N CYS A 191 2.23 -21.34 -5.99
CA CYS A 191 1.77 -22.52 -6.72
C CYS A 191 1.14 -23.57 -5.79
N ILE A 192 1.79 -23.89 -4.67
CA ILE A 192 1.27 -24.85 -3.70
C ILE A 192 -0.04 -24.36 -3.10
N SER A 193 -0.12 -23.07 -2.72
CA SER A 193 -1.36 -22.47 -2.22
C SER A 193 -2.47 -22.51 -3.26
N GLY A 194 -2.16 -22.26 -4.53
CA GLY A 194 -3.10 -22.39 -5.65
C GLY A 194 -3.62 -23.81 -5.82
N VAL A 195 -2.75 -24.82 -5.77
CA VAL A 195 -3.16 -26.24 -5.83
C VAL A 195 -4.06 -26.62 -4.65
N LEU A 196 -3.72 -26.17 -3.43
CA LEU A 196 -4.56 -26.39 -2.25
C LEU A 196 -5.93 -25.74 -2.39
N LEU A 197 -6.02 -24.53 -2.93
CA LEU A 197 -7.29 -23.85 -3.18
C LEU A 197 -8.12 -24.55 -4.26
N MET A 198 -7.49 -25.02 -5.34
CA MET A 198 -8.18 -25.80 -6.38
C MET A 198 -8.71 -27.12 -5.84
N LEU A 199 -7.96 -27.78 -4.95
CA LEU A 199 -8.41 -28.99 -4.25
C LEU A 199 -9.62 -28.67 -3.36
N LEU A 200 -9.56 -27.59 -2.57
CA LEU A 200 -10.68 -27.15 -1.74
C LEU A 200 -11.92 -26.85 -2.58
N LEU A 201 -11.78 -26.19 -3.73
CA LEU A 201 -12.86 -25.97 -4.68
C LEU A 201 -13.42 -27.29 -5.23
N GLY A 202 -12.56 -28.23 -5.60
CA GLY A 202 -12.96 -29.57 -6.07
C GLY A 202 -13.70 -30.39 -5.01
N LEU A 203 -13.42 -30.15 -3.72
CA LEU A 203 -14.13 -30.73 -2.58
C LEU A 203 -15.41 -29.97 -2.21
N GLY A 204 -15.76 -28.90 -2.93
CA GLY A 204 -16.99 -28.13 -2.70
C GLY A 204 -16.89 -27.09 -1.57
N ALA A 205 -15.69 -26.64 -1.20
CA ALA A 205 -15.53 -25.60 -0.19
C ALA A 205 -16.11 -24.24 -0.67
N PRO A 206 -16.93 -23.55 0.15
CA PRO A 206 -17.60 -22.32 -0.26
C PRO A 206 -16.68 -21.11 -0.15
N LEU A 207 -15.74 -20.95 -1.10
CA LEU A 207 -14.77 -19.83 -1.08
C LEU A 207 -15.41 -18.44 -1.13
N GLY A 208 -16.67 -18.31 -1.60
CA GLY A 208 -17.41 -17.05 -1.54
C GLY A 208 -17.64 -16.52 -0.12
N CYS A 209 -17.52 -17.37 0.92
CA CYS A 209 -17.62 -16.94 2.31
C CYS A 209 -16.55 -15.92 2.71
N LEU A 210 -15.39 -15.91 2.03
CA LEU A 210 -14.31 -14.95 2.27
C LEU A 210 -14.76 -13.51 2.07
N PHE A 211 -15.70 -13.26 1.15
CA PHE A 211 -16.27 -11.93 0.95
C PHE A 211 -17.14 -11.47 2.13
N GLU A 212 -17.87 -12.40 2.77
CA GLU A 212 -18.66 -12.07 3.95
C GLU A 212 -17.76 -11.81 5.16
N LEU A 213 -16.69 -12.60 5.29
CA LEU A 213 -15.69 -12.50 6.36
C LEU A 213 -14.67 -11.38 6.16
N LEU A 214 -14.74 -10.60 5.08
CA LEU A 214 -13.71 -9.61 4.72
C LEU A 214 -13.45 -8.58 5.85
N VAL A 215 -14.50 -8.10 6.50
CA VAL A 215 -14.39 -7.14 7.62
C VAL A 215 -13.83 -7.81 8.88
N PRO A 216 -14.40 -8.93 9.38
CA PRO A 216 -13.80 -9.69 10.47
C PRO A 216 -12.33 -10.07 10.24
N LEU A 217 -11.96 -10.47 9.01
CA LEU A 217 -10.59 -10.79 8.63
C LEU A 217 -9.68 -9.57 8.71
N ALA A 218 -10.13 -8.41 8.22
CA ALA A 218 -9.39 -7.16 8.33
C ALA A 218 -9.17 -6.75 9.79
N VAL A 219 -10.21 -6.80 10.62
CA VAL A 219 -10.11 -6.50 12.07
C VAL A 219 -9.13 -7.44 12.76
N CYS A 220 -9.22 -8.75 12.49
CA CYS A 220 -8.27 -9.73 13.01
C CYS A 220 -6.83 -9.45 12.54
N ALA A 221 -6.64 -9.08 11.27
CA ALA A 221 -5.33 -8.74 10.73
C ALA A 221 -4.73 -7.48 11.38
N ILE A 222 -5.55 -6.46 11.66
CA ILE A 222 -5.14 -5.26 12.39
C ILE A 222 -4.73 -5.62 13.82
N ALA A 223 -5.53 -6.43 14.53
CA ALA A 223 -5.23 -6.87 15.89
C ALA A 223 -3.94 -7.70 15.94
N VAL A 224 -3.78 -8.68 15.03
CA VAL A 224 -2.57 -9.48 14.89
C VAL A 224 -1.37 -8.59 14.58
N SER A 225 -1.51 -7.62 13.67
CA SER A 225 -0.44 -6.67 13.34
C SER A 225 0.00 -5.88 14.55
N PHE A 226 -0.95 -5.32 15.31
CA PHE A 226 -0.67 -4.55 16.51
C PHE A 226 0.06 -5.39 17.57
N LEU A 227 -0.46 -6.58 17.89
CA LEU A 227 0.16 -7.49 18.86
C LEU A 227 1.56 -7.93 18.41
N PHE A 228 1.73 -8.20 17.12
CA PHE A 228 3.01 -8.59 16.56
C PHE A 228 4.02 -7.45 16.61
N SER A 229 3.60 -6.21 16.35
CA SER A 229 4.46 -5.03 16.51
C SER A 229 4.84 -4.75 17.96
N VAL A 230 3.94 -5.02 18.92
CA VAL A 230 4.29 -4.97 20.36
C VAL A 230 5.39 -5.98 20.67
N TYR A 231 5.27 -7.22 20.18
CA TYR A 231 6.32 -8.23 20.33
C TYR A 231 7.65 -7.77 19.72
N LEU A 232 7.64 -7.23 18.48
CA LEU A 232 8.85 -6.75 17.80
C LEU A 232 9.50 -5.59 18.56
N TYR A 233 8.71 -4.64 19.02
CA TYR A 233 9.19 -3.49 19.79
C TYR A 233 9.82 -3.93 21.11
N ILE A 234 9.15 -4.81 21.87
CA ILE A 234 9.70 -5.38 23.11
C ILE A 234 11.01 -6.13 22.79
N ARG A 235 10.99 -7.08 21.86
CA ARG A 235 12.18 -7.88 21.48
C ARG A 235 13.38 -7.01 21.10
N SER A 236 13.15 -5.85 20.48
CA SER A 236 14.22 -4.93 20.04
C SER A 236 15.08 -4.34 21.17
N PHE A 237 14.69 -4.46 22.45
CA PHE A 237 15.52 -4.01 23.56
C PHE A 237 16.66 -4.98 23.92
N TRP A 238 16.59 -6.22 23.43
CA TRP A 238 17.62 -7.24 23.68
C TRP A 238 18.53 -7.51 22.49
N VAL A 239 18.38 -6.77 21.38
CA VAL A 239 19.23 -6.93 20.19
C VAL A 239 20.41 -5.96 20.21
N PRO A 240 21.56 -6.33 19.64
CA PRO A 240 22.74 -5.48 19.65
C PRO A 240 22.53 -4.21 18.81
N SER A 241 23.21 -3.12 19.18
CA SER A 241 22.97 -1.80 18.57
C SER A 241 23.23 -1.74 17.06
N HIS A 242 24.10 -2.60 16.51
CA HIS A 242 24.36 -2.67 15.06
C HIS A 242 23.16 -3.24 14.27
N ALA A 243 22.27 -4.01 14.91
CA ALA A 243 21.06 -4.58 14.31
C ALA A 243 19.86 -3.62 14.32
N LEU A 244 19.96 -2.46 14.99
CA LEU A 244 18.89 -1.47 15.04
C LEU A 244 18.81 -0.63 13.77
N ALA A 245 17.60 -0.36 13.27
CA ALA A 245 17.39 0.55 12.16
C ALA A 245 17.76 1.99 12.55
N LEU A 246 18.43 2.73 11.65
CA LEU A 246 18.83 4.12 11.90
C LEU A 246 17.64 5.03 12.14
N GLY A 247 16.56 4.83 11.37
CA GLY A 247 15.34 5.62 11.48
C GLY A 247 14.44 5.22 12.65
N GLY A 248 14.76 4.15 13.38
CA GLY A 248 13.91 3.59 14.44
C GLY A 248 14.51 3.68 15.84
N ASN A 249 15.53 4.52 16.06
CA ASN A 249 16.18 4.67 17.36
C ASN A 249 16.29 6.15 17.75
N THR A 250 15.15 6.85 17.74
CA THR A 250 15.06 8.29 17.98
C THR A 250 14.93 8.66 19.45
N GLY A 251 14.60 7.69 20.31
CA GLY A 251 14.29 7.92 21.72
C GLY A 251 12.83 8.30 21.97
N ASN A 252 12.02 8.48 20.92
CA ASN A 252 10.57 8.63 21.03
C ASN A 252 9.91 7.24 20.92
N PRO A 253 9.32 6.70 22.01
CA PRO A 253 8.76 5.34 22.02
C PRO A 253 7.64 5.12 20.98
N LEU A 254 6.79 6.11 20.73
CA LEU A 254 5.67 5.99 19.80
C LEU A 254 6.16 5.93 18.35
N TYR A 255 7.13 6.78 18.01
CA TYR A 255 7.72 6.82 16.69
C TYR A 255 8.56 5.56 16.41
N ASP A 256 9.37 5.15 17.39
CA ASP A 256 10.21 3.95 17.30
C ASP A 256 9.35 2.66 17.25
N PHE A 257 8.18 2.64 17.88
CA PHE A 257 7.18 1.57 17.72
C PHE A 257 6.57 1.55 16.30
N PHE A 258 6.24 2.73 15.78
CA PHE A 258 5.60 2.87 14.47
C PHE A 258 6.54 2.48 13.33
N ILE A 259 7.75 3.04 13.29
CA ILE A 259 8.76 2.75 12.26
C ILE A 259 9.45 1.41 12.51
N GLY A 260 9.66 1.04 13.77
CA GLY A 260 10.33 -0.20 14.16
C GLY A 260 11.81 0.01 14.48
N ARG A 261 12.23 -0.56 15.60
CA ARG A 261 13.59 -0.43 16.13
C ARG A 261 14.58 -1.38 15.48
N GLU A 262 14.21 -2.64 15.26
CA GLU A 262 15.09 -3.66 14.70
C GLU A 262 15.02 -3.66 13.16
N LEU A 263 16.17 -3.77 12.49
CA LEU A 263 16.24 -3.74 11.03
C LEU A 263 15.67 -5.02 10.42
N ASN A 264 16.23 -6.20 10.74
CA ASN A 264 15.80 -7.47 10.16
C ASN A 264 15.52 -8.50 11.26
N PRO A 265 14.35 -8.44 11.91
CA PRO A 265 14.03 -9.31 13.03
C PRO A 265 13.91 -10.78 12.61
N ARG A 266 14.62 -11.66 13.33
CA ARG A 266 14.76 -13.08 12.98
C ARG A 266 14.49 -14.04 14.12
N ILE A 267 13.84 -15.15 13.79
CA ILE A 267 13.75 -16.37 14.62
C ILE A 267 14.60 -17.45 13.95
N GLY A 268 15.84 -17.62 14.41
CA GLY A 268 16.82 -18.47 13.73
C GLY A 268 17.11 -17.96 12.31
N LYS A 269 16.80 -18.76 11.28
CA LYS A 269 16.95 -18.38 9.87
C LYS A 269 15.73 -17.66 9.29
N PHE A 270 14.61 -17.62 10.03
CA PHE A 270 13.35 -17.04 9.58
C PHE A 270 13.38 -15.53 9.73
N ASP A 271 13.31 -14.80 8.61
CA ASP A 271 13.26 -13.35 8.60
C ASP A 271 11.81 -12.86 8.57
N LEU A 272 11.38 -12.25 9.69
CA LEU A 272 9.99 -11.88 9.92
C LEU A 272 9.53 -10.77 8.97
N LYS A 273 10.41 -9.80 8.68
CA LYS A 273 10.09 -8.70 7.76
C LYS A 273 9.90 -9.24 6.35
N TYR A 274 10.92 -9.93 5.84
CA TYR A 274 10.91 -10.49 4.49
C TYR A 274 9.77 -11.49 4.28
N PHE A 275 9.43 -12.26 5.33
CA PHE A 275 8.27 -13.13 5.31
C PHE A 275 6.96 -12.35 5.11
N CYS A 276 6.69 -11.35 5.95
CA CYS A 276 5.45 -10.58 5.91
C CYS A 276 5.28 -9.81 4.59
N GLU A 277 6.36 -9.18 4.09
CA GLU A 277 6.34 -8.34 2.88
C GLU A 277 5.82 -9.08 1.64
N LEU A 278 6.16 -10.36 1.49
CA LEU A 278 5.86 -11.12 0.26
C LEU A 278 4.85 -12.26 0.42
N ARG A 279 4.75 -12.90 1.59
CA ARG A 279 4.04 -14.17 1.72
C ARG A 279 2.58 -13.98 2.14
N PRO A 280 2.24 -13.88 3.43
CA PRO A 280 0.85 -13.87 3.86
C PRO A 280 0.05 -12.69 3.29
N GLY A 281 0.70 -11.53 3.08
CA GLY A 281 0.09 -10.33 2.51
C GLY A 281 -0.25 -10.45 1.02
N LEU A 282 0.77 -10.51 0.15
CA LEU A 282 0.56 -10.54 -1.31
C LEU A 282 -0.15 -11.80 -1.80
N ILE A 283 0.20 -12.98 -1.28
CA ILE A 283 -0.51 -14.21 -1.66
C ILE A 283 -1.93 -14.17 -1.10
N GLY A 284 -2.10 -13.67 0.13
CA GLY A 284 -3.42 -13.51 0.76
C GLY A 284 -4.35 -12.60 -0.05
N TRP A 285 -3.83 -11.51 -0.61
CA TRP A 285 -4.55 -10.63 -1.53
C TRP A 285 -5.16 -11.40 -2.72
N VAL A 286 -4.39 -12.28 -3.36
CA VAL A 286 -4.87 -13.12 -4.46
C VAL A 286 -5.98 -14.06 -4.01
N VAL A 287 -5.85 -14.68 -2.82
CA VAL A 287 -6.86 -15.59 -2.28
C VAL A 287 -8.16 -14.87 -1.96
N ILE A 288 -8.07 -13.68 -1.36
CA ILE A 288 -9.23 -12.85 -1.06
C ILE A 288 -9.95 -12.46 -2.35
N ASN A 289 -9.20 -12.02 -3.38
CA ASN A 289 -9.77 -11.71 -4.69
C ASN A 289 -10.48 -12.91 -5.33
N LEU A 290 -9.89 -14.11 -5.25
CA LEU A 290 -10.54 -15.34 -5.69
C LEU A 290 -11.85 -15.57 -4.93
N GLY A 291 -11.88 -15.34 -3.61
CA GLY A 291 -13.11 -15.37 -2.82
C GLY A 291 -14.18 -14.38 -3.33
N MET A 292 -13.77 -13.18 -3.74
CA MET A 292 -14.69 -12.19 -4.34
C MET A 292 -15.20 -12.65 -5.72
N LEU A 293 -14.33 -13.23 -6.55
CA LEU A 293 -14.73 -13.83 -7.83
C LEU A 293 -15.74 -14.96 -7.62
N MET A 294 -15.46 -15.87 -6.68
CA MET A 294 -16.38 -16.97 -6.36
C MET A 294 -17.71 -16.45 -5.81
N LYS A 295 -17.70 -15.39 -5.00
CA LYS A 295 -18.93 -14.75 -4.55
C LYS A 295 -19.75 -14.17 -5.70
N GLU A 296 -19.11 -13.56 -6.71
CA GLU A 296 -19.81 -13.10 -7.91
C GLU A 296 -20.45 -14.27 -8.67
N VAL A 297 -19.74 -15.40 -8.81
CA VAL A 297 -20.26 -16.62 -9.44
C VAL A 297 -21.46 -17.17 -8.67
N GLU A 298 -21.41 -17.22 -7.34
CA GLU A 298 -22.54 -17.66 -6.51
C GLU A 298 -23.79 -16.79 -6.71
N LEU A 299 -23.60 -15.47 -6.85
CA LEU A 299 -24.70 -14.51 -7.01
C LEU A 299 -25.28 -14.48 -8.44
N ARG A 300 -24.47 -14.80 -9.45
CA ARG A 300 -24.79 -14.50 -10.86
C ARG A 300 -24.62 -15.68 -11.83
N GLY A 301 -24.17 -16.83 -11.34
CA GLY A 301 -23.94 -18.05 -12.12
C GLY A 301 -22.68 -18.06 -12.98
N SER A 302 -22.05 -16.91 -13.25
CA SER A 302 -20.78 -16.83 -13.99
C SER A 302 -19.99 -15.56 -13.63
N PRO A 303 -18.65 -15.55 -13.77
CA PRO A 303 -17.84 -14.38 -13.47
C PRO A 303 -17.96 -13.35 -14.60
N SER A 304 -18.04 -12.07 -14.25
CA SER A 304 -18.08 -10.98 -15.22
C SER A 304 -16.72 -10.77 -15.89
N LEU A 305 -16.71 -10.21 -17.11
CA LEU A 305 -15.46 -9.87 -17.79
C LEU A 305 -14.60 -8.90 -16.96
N ALA A 306 -15.25 -7.93 -16.29
CA ALA A 306 -14.56 -6.99 -15.40
C ALA A 306 -13.86 -7.70 -14.23
N MET A 307 -14.56 -8.64 -13.57
CA MET A 307 -14.00 -9.41 -12.45
C MET A 307 -12.81 -10.27 -12.89
N MET A 308 -12.93 -10.94 -14.05
CA MET A 308 -11.85 -11.75 -14.61
C MET A 308 -10.61 -10.91 -14.92
N LEU A 309 -10.77 -9.71 -15.48
CA LEU A 309 -9.64 -8.81 -15.75
C LEU A 309 -8.94 -8.36 -14.46
N VAL A 310 -9.69 -7.87 -13.46
CA VAL A 310 -9.12 -7.43 -12.18
C VAL A 310 -8.33 -8.57 -11.52
N ASN A 311 -8.94 -9.74 -11.40
CA ASN A 311 -8.28 -10.90 -10.79
C ASN A 311 -7.03 -11.33 -11.57
N SER A 312 -7.10 -11.38 -12.90
CA SER A 312 -5.98 -11.81 -13.74
C SER A 312 -4.81 -10.83 -13.69
N PHE A 313 -5.07 -9.52 -13.73
CA PHE A 313 -4.02 -8.52 -13.65
C PHE A 313 -3.31 -8.51 -12.30
N GLN A 314 -4.10 -8.57 -11.21
CA GLN A 314 -3.54 -8.56 -9.86
C GLN A 314 -2.81 -9.87 -9.55
N LEU A 315 -3.31 -11.02 -10.02
CA LEU A 315 -2.59 -12.29 -9.96
C LEU A 315 -1.27 -12.23 -10.73
N LEU A 316 -1.25 -11.69 -11.96
CA LEU A 316 -0.04 -11.55 -12.75
C LEU A 316 1.00 -10.68 -12.02
N TYR A 317 0.55 -9.59 -11.40
CA TYR A 317 1.43 -8.70 -10.63
C TYR A 317 2.08 -9.41 -9.44
N VAL A 318 1.28 -10.14 -8.64
CA VAL A 318 1.79 -10.90 -7.49
C VAL A 318 2.70 -12.05 -7.93
N ALA A 319 2.33 -12.78 -8.98
CA ALA A 319 3.14 -13.85 -9.54
C ALA A 319 4.49 -13.32 -10.04
N ASP A 320 4.52 -12.17 -10.72
CA ASP A 320 5.73 -11.52 -11.21
C ASP A 320 6.61 -10.99 -10.07
N ALA A 321 6.02 -10.46 -9.00
CA ALA A 321 6.75 -10.08 -7.78
C ALA A 321 7.43 -11.29 -7.12
N LEU A 322 6.72 -12.40 -6.97
CA LEU A 322 7.24 -13.64 -6.37
C LEU A 322 8.22 -14.39 -7.28
N TRP A 323 8.07 -14.30 -8.59
CA TRP A 323 9.05 -14.84 -9.55
C TRP A 323 10.37 -14.07 -9.49
N ASN A 324 10.30 -12.76 -9.25
CA ASN A 324 11.46 -11.87 -9.16
C ASN A 324 11.78 -11.48 -7.71
N GLU A 325 11.47 -12.39 -6.78
CA GLU A 325 11.57 -12.20 -5.34
C GLU A 325 12.94 -11.68 -4.87
N GLU A 326 14.04 -12.09 -5.51
CA GLU A 326 15.39 -11.60 -5.18
C GLU A 326 15.55 -10.08 -5.28
N ALA A 327 14.77 -9.43 -6.16
CA ALA A 327 14.82 -7.98 -6.32
C ALA A 327 14.39 -7.24 -5.05
N VAL A 328 13.53 -7.86 -4.24
CA VAL A 328 12.99 -7.30 -2.99
C VAL A 328 14.08 -7.16 -1.94
N LEU A 329 15.11 -8.01 -1.95
CA LEU A 329 16.26 -7.91 -1.03
C LEU A 329 17.09 -6.62 -1.19
N THR A 330 16.78 -5.80 -2.21
CA THR A 330 17.42 -4.51 -2.47
C THR A 330 16.50 -3.32 -2.27
N THR A 331 15.27 -3.52 -1.78
CA THR A 331 14.31 -2.44 -1.51
C THR A 331 14.67 -1.68 -0.25
N MET A 332 14.17 -0.45 -0.14
CA MET A 332 14.34 0.37 1.07
C MET A 332 13.74 -0.30 2.30
N ASP A 333 12.63 -1.01 2.13
CA ASP A 333 11.87 -1.66 3.20
C ASP A 333 12.74 -2.74 3.88
N ILE A 334 13.47 -3.55 3.10
CA ILE A 334 14.43 -4.54 3.63
C ILE A 334 15.71 -3.90 4.17
N VAL A 335 16.26 -2.91 3.46
CA VAL A 335 17.65 -2.48 3.67
C VAL A 335 17.79 -1.33 4.69
N HIS A 336 16.77 -0.47 4.81
CA HIS A 336 16.88 0.78 5.56
C HIS A 336 15.82 0.95 6.65
N ASP A 337 14.58 0.60 6.35
CA ASP A 337 13.45 0.87 7.26
C ASP A 337 13.36 -0.22 8.33
N GLY A 338 13.00 0.13 9.57
CA GLY A 338 12.81 -0.85 10.64
C GLY A 338 11.54 -1.69 10.43
N PHE A 339 11.41 -2.80 11.15
CA PHE A 339 10.18 -3.59 11.11
C PHE A 339 9.27 -3.28 12.30
N GLY A 340 8.47 -2.22 12.16
CA GLY A 340 7.52 -1.74 13.17
C GLY A 340 6.07 -1.84 12.72
N PHE A 341 5.17 -1.19 13.46
CA PHE A 341 3.73 -1.23 13.17
C PHE A 341 3.38 -0.82 11.76
N MET A 342 4.03 0.20 11.20
CA MET A 342 3.76 0.66 9.83
C MET A 342 3.91 -0.45 8.79
N LEU A 343 5.03 -1.19 8.81
CA LEU A 343 5.28 -2.26 7.85
C LEU A 343 4.44 -3.49 8.15
N VAL A 344 4.32 -3.90 9.42
CA VAL A 344 3.51 -5.08 9.78
C VAL A 344 2.05 -4.88 9.39
N PHE A 345 1.46 -3.71 9.71
CA PHE A 345 0.11 -3.34 9.31
C PHE A 345 0.00 -3.23 7.78
N GLY A 346 0.98 -2.62 7.13
CA GLY A 346 1.06 -2.50 5.67
C GLY A 346 0.95 -3.87 4.99
N ASP A 347 1.78 -4.80 5.43
CA ASP A 347 1.92 -6.13 4.85
C ASP A 347 0.70 -7.04 5.13
N LEU A 348 0.25 -7.09 6.38
CA LEU A 348 -0.75 -8.07 6.82
C LEU A 348 -2.19 -7.56 6.73
N ALA A 349 -2.42 -6.25 6.79
CA ALA A 349 -3.75 -5.67 6.81
C ALA A 349 -4.01 -4.74 5.61
N TRP A 350 -3.12 -3.80 5.32
CA TRP A 350 -3.38 -2.82 4.28
C TRP A 350 -3.44 -3.46 2.88
N VAL A 351 -2.40 -4.17 2.48
CA VAL A 351 -2.31 -4.80 1.15
C VAL A 351 -3.49 -5.74 0.86
N PRO A 352 -3.74 -6.81 1.65
CA PRO A 352 -4.77 -7.79 1.31
C PRO A 352 -6.20 -7.23 1.32
N PHE A 353 -6.50 -6.25 2.17
CA PHE A 353 -7.87 -5.77 2.36
C PHE A 353 -8.18 -4.47 1.60
N THR A 354 -7.18 -3.73 1.12
CA THR A 354 -7.40 -2.51 0.32
C THR A 354 -7.07 -2.68 -1.16
N TYR A 355 -6.11 -3.54 -1.54
CA TYR A 355 -5.71 -3.66 -2.96
C TYR A 355 -6.73 -4.48 -3.78
N GLY A 356 -7.60 -5.24 -3.10
CA GLY A 356 -8.73 -5.97 -3.71
C GLY A 356 -10.04 -5.16 -3.79
N LEU A 357 -10.02 -3.86 -3.50
CA LEU A 357 -11.24 -3.03 -3.47
C LEU A 357 -12.02 -3.04 -4.79
N GLN A 358 -11.33 -3.17 -5.94
CA GLN A 358 -11.96 -3.27 -7.26
C GLN A 358 -12.81 -4.53 -7.38
N ALA A 359 -12.28 -5.68 -6.97
CA ALA A 359 -13.04 -6.94 -6.95
C ALA A 359 -14.20 -6.84 -5.95
N ALA A 360 -13.98 -6.28 -4.76
CA ALA A 360 -15.04 -6.12 -3.76
C ALA A 360 -16.19 -5.23 -4.25
N PHE A 361 -15.84 -4.16 -4.96
CA PHE A 361 -16.77 -3.26 -5.60
C PHE A 361 -17.59 -3.99 -6.69
N LEU A 362 -16.95 -4.76 -7.57
CA LEU A 362 -17.63 -5.49 -8.65
C LEU A 362 -18.63 -6.54 -8.15
N VAL A 363 -18.36 -7.17 -6.99
CA VAL A 363 -19.33 -8.09 -6.35
C VAL A 363 -20.65 -7.38 -6.05
N VAL A 364 -20.60 -6.12 -5.62
CA VAL A 364 -21.78 -5.34 -5.22
C VAL A 364 -22.38 -4.54 -6.38
N HIS A 365 -21.53 -3.99 -7.24
CA HIS A 365 -21.88 -3.07 -8.33
C HIS A 365 -21.45 -3.66 -9.68
N PRO A 366 -22.26 -4.55 -10.27
CA PRO A 366 -21.97 -5.15 -11.58
C PRO A 366 -21.72 -4.07 -12.63
N GLN A 367 -20.64 -4.23 -13.37
CA GLN A 367 -20.31 -3.36 -14.50
C GLN A 367 -20.34 -4.17 -15.79
N ALA A 368 -21.09 -3.67 -16.77
CA ALA A 368 -21.04 -4.19 -18.12
C ALA A 368 -19.80 -3.62 -18.82
N LEU A 369 -18.91 -4.49 -19.27
CA LEU A 369 -17.70 -4.10 -20.00
C LEU A 369 -17.81 -4.56 -21.45
N SER A 370 -17.72 -3.62 -22.39
CA SER A 370 -17.68 -3.93 -23.82
C SER A 370 -16.35 -4.60 -24.19
N SER A 371 -16.34 -5.44 -25.23
CA SER A 371 -15.11 -6.09 -25.70
C SER A 371 -14.03 -5.10 -26.11
N LEU A 372 -14.42 -3.96 -26.69
CA LEU A 372 -13.50 -2.87 -27.01
C LEU A 372 -12.90 -2.24 -25.75
N GLY A 373 -13.74 -1.94 -24.74
CA GLY A 373 -13.27 -1.42 -23.46
C GLY A 373 -12.30 -2.39 -22.77
N ALA A 374 -12.63 -3.68 -22.76
CA ALA A 374 -11.74 -4.72 -22.25
C ALA A 374 -10.40 -4.76 -23.01
N ALA A 375 -10.42 -4.71 -24.36
CA ALA A 375 -9.20 -4.71 -25.16
C ALA A 375 -8.30 -3.50 -24.88
N THR A 376 -8.88 -2.30 -24.73
CA THR A 376 -8.14 -1.09 -24.37
C THR A 376 -7.51 -1.20 -22.98
N ILE A 377 -8.24 -1.74 -22.00
CA ILE A 377 -7.75 -1.94 -20.63
C ILE A 377 -6.61 -2.97 -20.62
N ILE A 378 -6.76 -4.09 -21.34
CA ILE A 378 -5.70 -5.10 -21.49
C ILE A 378 -4.45 -4.49 -22.12
N ALA A 379 -4.60 -3.68 -23.17
CA ALA A 379 -3.48 -2.99 -23.81
C ALA A 379 -2.78 -2.04 -22.83
N LEU A 380 -3.54 -1.25 -22.05
CA LEU A 380 -2.99 -0.36 -21.03
C LEU A 380 -2.20 -1.13 -19.96
N ASN A 381 -2.76 -2.21 -19.42
CA ASN A 381 -2.08 -3.06 -18.45
C ASN A 381 -0.82 -3.69 -19.05
N GLY A 382 -0.88 -4.17 -20.30
CA GLY A 382 0.25 -4.74 -21.02
C GLY A 382 1.39 -3.74 -21.24
N ILE A 383 1.06 -2.49 -21.62
CA ILE A 383 2.05 -1.40 -21.74
C ILE A 383 2.67 -1.10 -20.37
N GLY A 384 1.85 -0.93 -19.33
CA GLY A 384 2.32 -0.69 -17.97
C GLY A 384 3.27 -1.78 -17.49
N TYR A 385 2.88 -3.03 -17.65
CA TYR A 385 3.69 -4.21 -17.30
C TYR A 385 4.99 -4.25 -18.10
N TYR A 386 4.94 -4.00 -19.40
CA TYR A 386 6.14 -3.97 -20.24
C TYR A 386 7.14 -2.91 -19.78
N VAL A 387 6.69 -1.68 -19.52
CA VAL A 387 7.53 -0.58 -19.01
C VAL A 387 8.10 -0.95 -17.63
N PHE A 388 7.26 -1.43 -16.71
CA PHE A 388 7.67 -1.83 -15.36
C PHE A 388 8.74 -2.93 -15.38
N ARG A 389 8.47 -4.02 -16.11
CA ARG A 389 9.34 -5.20 -16.15
C ARG A 389 10.62 -4.92 -16.93
N LYS A 390 10.55 -4.31 -18.11
CA LYS A 390 11.75 -4.04 -18.92
C LYS A 390 12.69 -3.04 -18.26
N SER A 391 12.18 -1.98 -17.63
CA SER A 391 13.04 -1.02 -16.93
C SER A 391 13.74 -1.65 -15.72
N ASN A 392 13.04 -2.48 -14.94
CA ASN A 392 13.63 -3.23 -13.83
C ASN A 392 14.64 -4.28 -14.31
N SER A 393 14.33 -5.06 -15.35
CA SER A 393 15.29 -6.02 -15.93
C SER A 393 16.54 -5.32 -16.46
N GLN A 394 16.41 -4.14 -17.08
CA GLN A 394 17.55 -3.33 -17.52
C GLN A 394 18.43 -2.91 -16.34
N LYS A 395 17.83 -2.37 -15.26
CA LYS A 395 18.54 -2.00 -14.03
C LYS A 395 19.23 -3.20 -13.38
N ASN A 396 18.52 -4.31 -13.25
CA ASN A 396 19.03 -5.51 -12.57
C ASN A 396 20.17 -6.15 -13.36
N GLN A 397 20.04 -6.28 -14.68
CA GLN A 397 21.10 -6.79 -15.53
C GLN A 397 22.33 -5.89 -15.47
N PHE A 398 22.15 -4.57 -15.54
CA PHE A 398 23.25 -3.62 -15.41
C PHE A 398 23.98 -3.70 -14.07
N ARG A 399 23.24 -3.86 -12.97
CA ARG A 399 23.84 -4.01 -11.63
C ARG A 399 24.57 -5.35 -11.45
N ARG A 400 24.11 -6.40 -12.14
CA ARG A 400 24.70 -7.75 -12.09
C ARG A 400 25.95 -7.85 -12.97
N ASP A 401 25.84 -7.42 -14.22
CA ASP A 401 26.91 -7.46 -15.22
C ASP A 401 26.73 -6.29 -16.21
N PRO A 402 27.48 -5.19 -16.01
CA PRO A 402 27.46 -4.03 -16.90
C PRO A 402 27.99 -4.31 -18.31
N THR A 403 28.73 -5.40 -18.52
CA THR A 403 29.36 -5.74 -19.82
C THR A 403 28.44 -6.57 -20.71
N HIS A 404 27.30 -7.02 -20.18
CA HIS A 404 26.35 -7.82 -20.93
C HIS A 404 25.82 -7.08 -22.18
N PRO A 405 25.71 -7.72 -23.35
CA PRO A 405 25.35 -7.05 -24.62
C PRO A 405 24.04 -6.27 -24.60
N SER A 406 23.08 -6.65 -23.75
CA SER A 406 21.80 -5.96 -23.60
C SER A 406 21.87 -4.60 -22.89
N VAL A 407 22.95 -4.32 -22.16
CA VAL A 407 23.16 -3.08 -21.38
C VAL A 407 24.49 -2.41 -21.67
N ALA A 408 25.46 -3.08 -22.29
CA ALA A 408 26.80 -2.56 -22.56
C ALA A 408 26.82 -1.30 -23.43
N ARG A 409 25.82 -1.15 -24.32
CA ARG A 409 25.65 0.02 -25.19
C ARG A 409 24.93 1.19 -24.51
N LEU A 410 24.47 1.02 -23.26
CA LEU A 410 23.79 2.08 -22.53
C LEU A 410 24.82 3.08 -22.00
N GLU A 411 24.53 4.35 -22.23
CA GLU A 411 25.27 5.45 -21.65
C GLU A 411 25.09 5.48 -20.12
N THR A 412 26.17 5.85 -19.44
CA THR A 412 26.22 5.91 -17.98
C THR A 412 27.04 7.10 -17.49
N ILE A 413 26.78 7.54 -16.26
CA ILE A 413 27.61 8.51 -15.53
C ILE A 413 28.41 7.74 -14.47
N ALA A 414 29.73 7.94 -14.42
CA ALA A 414 30.56 7.39 -13.35
C ALA A 414 30.37 8.19 -12.06
N THR A 415 30.36 7.51 -10.91
CA THR A 415 30.23 8.13 -9.59
C THR A 415 31.53 7.98 -8.79
N ALA A 416 31.75 8.88 -7.82
CA ALA A 416 32.89 8.81 -6.90
C ALA A 416 32.89 7.53 -6.04
N THR A 417 31.74 6.85 -5.91
CA THR A 417 31.61 5.59 -5.18
C THR A 417 32.07 4.36 -5.99
N GLY A 418 32.66 4.56 -7.18
CA GLY A 418 33.01 3.48 -8.11
C GLY A 418 31.81 2.79 -8.78
N LYS A 419 30.59 3.34 -8.61
CA LYS A 419 29.38 2.85 -9.27
C LYS A 419 29.08 3.70 -10.50
N ARG A 420 28.14 3.24 -11.32
CA ARG A 420 27.70 3.93 -12.53
C ARG A 420 26.19 4.11 -12.51
N LEU A 421 25.70 5.23 -13.02
CA LEU A 421 24.27 5.56 -13.14
C LEU A 421 23.84 5.42 -14.60
N LEU A 422 22.75 4.72 -14.87
CA LEU A 422 22.19 4.57 -16.23
C LEU A 422 21.47 5.86 -16.64
N VAL A 423 21.80 6.41 -17.82
CA VAL A 423 21.23 7.67 -18.34
C VAL A 423 20.60 7.51 -19.73
N SER A 424 20.42 6.29 -20.19
CA SER A 424 19.85 5.96 -21.50
C SER A 424 18.89 4.78 -21.38
N GLY A 425 18.16 4.48 -22.46
CA GLY A 425 17.05 3.53 -22.41
C GLY A 425 15.90 4.07 -21.55
N TRP A 426 15.28 3.22 -20.73
CA TRP A 426 14.16 3.63 -19.88
C TRP A 426 14.57 4.68 -18.84
N TRP A 427 15.77 4.52 -18.27
CA TRP A 427 16.35 5.40 -17.25
C TRP A 427 16.91 6.71 -17.83
N GLY A 428 16.86 6.88 -19.15
CA GLY A 428 17.16 8.13 -19.84
C GLY A 428 15.91 8.95 -20.20
N LEU A 429 14.73 8.32 -20.22
CA LEU A 429 13.46 8.98 -20.50
C LEU A 429 12.92 9.69 -19.24
N VAL A 430 12.87 8.95 -18.14
CA VAL A 430 12.48 9.40 -16.81
C VAL A 430 13.37 8.70 -15.78
N ARG A 431 13.52 9.29 -14.59
CA ARG A 431 14.36 8.71 -13.52
C ARG A 431 13.72 7.47 -12.87
N HIS A 432 12.40 7.35 -12.90
CA HIS A 432 11.64 6.22 -12.34
C HIS A 432 10.63 5.63 -13.34
N PRO A 433 11.10 5.03 -14.45
CA PRO A 433 10.22 4.43 -15.46
C PRO A 433 9.41 3.25 -14.90
N ASN A 434 9.97 2.54 -13.92
CA ASN A 434 9.26 1.47 -13.22
C ASN A 434 8.03 2.00 -12.47
N TYR A 435 8.09 3.18 -11.85
CA TYR A 435 6.94 3.78 -11.17
C TYR A 435 5.85 4.18 -12.16
N LEU A 436 6.22 4.71 -13.32
CA LEU A 436 5.27 4.99 -14.41
C LEU A 436 4.54 3.71 -14.86
N GLY A 437 5.27 2.62 -15.10
CA GLY A 437 4.67 1.34 -15.48
C GLY A 437 3.70 0.81 -14.42
N ASP A 438 4.05 0.96 -13.14
CA ASP A 438 3.23 0.56 -12.00
C ASP A 438 1.92 1.36 -11.93
N LEU A 439 1.98 2.68 -12.15
CA LEU A 439 0.79 3.54 -12.18
C LEU A 439 -0.15 3.24 -13.36
N LEU A 440 0.40 2.89 -14.53
CA LEU A 440 -0.41 2.46 -15.68
C LEU A 440 -1.17 1.16 -15.37
N MET A 441 -0.51 0.20 -14.70
CA MET A 441 -1.18 -1.02 -14.22
C MET A 441 -2.24 -0.70 -13.17
N ALA A 442 -1.92 0.12 -12.16
CA ALA A 442 -2.87 0.54 -11.11
C ALA A 442 -4.14 1.18 -11.68
N LEU A 443 -3.99 2.03 -12.71
CA LEU A 443 -5.12 2.60 -13.44
C LEU A 443 -5.91 1.51 -14.18
N ALA A 444 -5.22 0.63 -14.91
CA ALA A 444 -5.87 -0.46 -15.65
C ALA A 444 -6.64 -1.44 -14.75
N TRP A 445 -6.26 -1.60 -13.48
CA TRP A 445 -7.01 -2.43 -12.52
C TRP A 445 -8.32 -1.76 -12.08
N SER A 446 -8.38 -0.43 -12.10
CA SER A 446 -9.54 0.35 -11.63
C SER A 446 -10.57 0.60 -12.74
N LEU A 447 -10.14 0.69 -14.00
CA LEU A 447 -11.01 0.95 -15.16
C LEU A 447 -12.16 -0.09 -15.37
N PRO A 448 -11.99 -1.40 -15.08
CA PRO A 448 -13.10 -2.36 -15.15
C PRO A 448 -14.29 -2.02 -14.25
N CYS A 449 -14.08 -1.21 -13.21
CA CYS A 449 -15.14 -0.78 -12.29
C CYS A 449 -16.00 0.39 -12.82
N GLY A 450 -15.71 0.89 -14.04
CA GLY A 450 -16.43 2.02 -14.61
C GLY A 450 -16.14 3.33 -13.86
N PHE A 451 -16.89 4.38 -14.19
CA PHE A 451 -16.63 5.75 -13.71
C PHE A 451 -17.70 6.29 -12.75
N SER A 452 -18.64 5.45 -12.32
CA SER A 452 -19.75 5.86 -11.45
C SER A 452 -19.31 6.19 -10.03
N HIS A 453 -18.23 5.57 -9.54
CA HIS A 453 -17.73 5.77 -8.18
C HIS A 453 -16.22 5.99 -8.16
N ILE A 454 -15.77 6.86 -7.26
CA ILE A 454 -14.35 7.15 -7.06
C ILE A 454 -13.63 6.06 -6.26
N LEU A 455 -14.35 5.24 -5.50
CA LEU A 455 -13.77 4.29 -4.56
C LEU A 455 -12.83 3.26 -5.20
N PRO A 456 -13.15 2.64 -6.36
CA PRO A 456 -12.20 1.75 -7.05
C PRO A 456 -10.88 2.45 -7.45
N TYR A 457 -10.92 3.77 -7.67
CA TYR A 457 -9.76 4.59 -8.00
C TYR A 457 -8.96 5.04 -6.77
N PHE A 458 -9.42 4.73 -5.56
CA PHE A 458 -8.65 4.99 -4.34
C PHE A 458 -7.25 4.39 -4.43
N TYR A 459 -7.13 3.17 -4.96
CA TYR A 459 -5.84 2.50 -5.12
C TYR A 459 -4.87 3.32 -5.97
N VAL A 460 -5.26 3.74 -7.18
CA VAL A 460 -4.36 4.51 -8.05
C VAL A 460 -4.00 5.87 -7.45
N ILE A 461 -4.93 6.52 -6.73
CA ILE A 461 -4.68 7.81 -6.05
C ILE A 461 -3.67 7.61 -4.92
N TYR A 462 -3.94 6.67 -4.01
CA TYR A 462 -3.06 6.32 -2.90
C TYR A 462 -1.67 5.94 -3.42
N PHE A 463 -1.60 5.08 -4.44
CA PHE A 463 -0.35 4.57 -4.97
C PHE A 463 0.46 5.66 -5.69
N THR A 464 -0.20 6.62 -6.35
CA THR A 464 0.46 7.81 -6.89
C THR A 464 1.14 8.64 -5.79
N ILE A 465 0.44 8.91 -4.70
CA ILE A 465 1.00 9.65 -3.55
C ILE A 465 2.20 8.88 -2.95
N LEU A 466 2.04 7.56 -2.77
CA LEU A 466 3.10 6.70 -2.26
C LEU A 466 4.35 6.75 -3.14
N LEU A 467 4.20 6.65 -4.46
CA LEU A 467 5.33 6.63 -5.40
C LEU A 467 6.02 7.99 -5.52
N ILE A 468 5.27 9.10 -5.45
CA ILE A 468 5.86 10.45 -5.40
C ILE A 468 6.68 10.62 -4.11
N HIS A 469 6.13 10.22 -2.96
CA HIS A 469 6.87 10.28 -1.70
C HIS A 469 8.11 9.37 -1.71
N ARG A 470 7.99 8.16 -2.27
CA ARG A 470 9.10 7.21 -2.42
C ARG A 470 10.20 7.74 -3.33
N GLU A 471 9.82 8.35 -4.46
CA GLU A 471 10.75 9.02 -5.38
C GLU A 471 11.49 10.15 -4.67
N ALA A 472 10.81 11.03 -3.95
CA ALA A 472 11.44 12.12 -3.21
C ALA A 472 12.42 11.64 -2.11
N ARG A 473 12.16 10.47 -1.50
CA ARG A 473 13.12 9.82 -0.59
C ARG A 473 14.34 9.30 -1.35
N ASP A 474 14.13 8.60 -2.47
CA ASP A 474 15.22 8.05 -3.29
C ASP A 474 16.12 9.15 -3.85
N GLU A 475 15.54 10.26 -4.31
CA GLU A 475 16.27 11.45 -4.75
C GLU A 475 17.21 12.00 -3.68
N ARG A 476 16.72 12.16 -2.43
CA ARG A 476 17.54 12.65 -1.33
C ARG A 476 18.68 11.68 -1.01
N GLN A 477 18.40 10.38 -1.00
CA GLN A 477 19.41 9.35 -0.74
C GLN A 477 20.46 9.29 -1.88
N CYS A 478 20.02 9.33 -3.13
CA CYS A 478 20.91 9.31 -4.29
C CYS A 478 21.75 10.58 -4.37
N ARG A 479 21.19 11.76 -4.04
CA ARG A 479 21.94 13.01 -3.96
C ARG A 479 22.99 12.99 -2.85
N ALA A 480 22.62 12.54 -1.66
CA ALA A 480 23.56 12.39 -0.54
C ALA A 480 24.70 11.40 -0.86
N LYS A 481 24.40 10.35 -1.63
CA LYS A 481 25.35 9.29 -1.97
C LYS A 481 26.26 9.60 -3.16
N TYR A 482 25.74 10.23 -4.20
CA TYR A 482 26.45 10.42 -5.47
C TYR A 482 26.82 11.88 -5.77
N GLY A 483 26.31 12.85 -5.01
CA GLY A 483 26.70 14.26 -5.10
C GLY A 483 26.56 14.84 -6.52
N LEU A 484 27.63 15.46 -7.04
CA LEU A 484 27.64 16.07 -8.38
C LEU A 484 27.26 15.10 -9.51
N ALA A 485 27.56 13.81 -9.37
CA ALA A 485 27.17 12.82 -10.38
C ALA A 485 25.64 12.67 -10.45
N TRP A 486 24.95 12.81 -9.31
CA TRP A 486 23.48 12.86 -9.26
C TRP A 486 22.95 14.15 -9.86
N ASP A 487 23.53 15.30 -9.52
CA ASP A 487 23.09 16.58 -10.11
C ASP A 487 23.25 16.57 -11.65
N THR A 488 24.32 15.94 -12.16
CA THR A 488 24.52 15.72 -13.60
C THR A 488 23.47 14.77 -14.18
N TYR A 489 23.12 13.70 -13.45
CA TYR A 489 22.04 12.78 -13.80
C TYR A 489 20.71 13.51 -13.96
N CYS A 490 20.33 14.32 -12.96
CA CYS A 490 19.09 15.09 -12.97
C CYS A 490 19.02 16.12 -14.11
N ARG A 491 20.14 16.72 -14.52
CA ARG A 491 20.16 17.63 -15.69
C ARG A 491 19.91 16.89 -17.00
N ARG A 492 20.42 15.67 -17.12
CA ARG A 492 20.29 14.86 -18.35
C ARG A 492 18.92 14.20 -18.45
N VAL A 493 18.36 13.80 -17.32
CA VAL A 493 17.05 13.15 -17.21
C VAL A 493 16.20 13.98 -16.26
N PRO A 494 15.59 15.10 -16.73
CA PRO A 494 14.93 16.07 -15.85
C PRO A 494 13.65 15.53 -15.22
N TYR A 495 12.93 14.65 -15.93
CA TYR A 495 11.64 14.11 -15.52
C TYR A 495 11.81 12.93 -14.55
N ARG A 496 10.98 12.94 -13.50
CA ARG A 496 11.01 11.96 -12.41
C ARG A 496 10.22 10.72 -12.77
N ILE A 497 8.92 10.88 -13.06
CA ILE A 497 7.99 9.76 -13.29
C ILE A 497 7.23 9.95 -14.60
N PHE A 498 6.69 11.16 -14.83
CA PHE A 498 5.85 11.44 -15.98
C PHE A 498 6.65 12.25 -17.01
N PRO A 499 6.97 11.67 -18.18
CA PRO A 499 7.78 12.36 -19.17
C PRO A 499 7.08 13.66 -19.60
N TYR A 500 7.83 14.75 -19.64
CA TYR A 500 7.33 16.10 -20.01
C TYR A 500 6.34 16.75 -19.04
N ILE A 501 6.12 16.15 -17.86
CA ILE A 501 5.17 16.67 -16.86
C ILE A 501 5.83 16.80 -15.48
N TYR A 502 6.42 15.72 -14.96
CA TYR A 502 7.00 15.62 -13.62
C TYR A 502 8.22 14.70 -13.62
#